data_AF-A0ABD5MUN9-F1
#
_entry.id   AF-A0ABD5MUN9-F1
#
_cell.length_a   1.000
_cell.length_b   1.000
_cell.length_c   1.000
_cell.angle_alpha   90.00
_cell.angle_beta   90.00
_cell.angle_gamma   90.00
#
_symmetry.space_group_name_H-M   'P 1'
#
loop_
_entity.id
_entity.type
_entity.pdbx_description
1 polymer ?
#
loop_
_entity_poly.entity_id
_entity_poly.type
_entity_poly.pdbx_seq_one_letter_code
_entity_poly.pdbx_strand_id
1 'polypeptide(L)'
;MAGASIDHMVSLIILIAALLMTMTIYNNMFATAIDYENNRQVATKAIDLMNSICLSPGNPSDWGQTNGSLLAFGLQDPEVGGYTLSSHSIMRLRTSNSSNGDQIIYYPKTGLYYNNLSGNYGHAIFTPLADCLNYSDVAELLGVNGTYGFGIDISPVIDVSISKIPVSNPQDSLILKVDVKGSGLPLSGATLDYCLFHVKSGSTYPTVPVYSGVNQTDYSGSAVMEFEDVDGTGDAYTFIVYASLSGITGNGYYTQNTLDDDHQLVVPLIQDYDTGSVIIAHSWDVGDVGEPPVPEIKYNATFFALTPDFQLTQFELENSTGHLLYGEGNPYFTTQLPTSEVGFLLVSYKRDANRLGSVLLPWGVGALGFHASFGSDSDPSNYDFVATELRQVTINGILYQVMVSTWSLNG
;
A
#
# COMPACT_ATOMS: atom_id res chain seq x y z
N MET A 1 -5.46 65.26 -57.97
CA MET A 1 -4.87 65.36 -56.61
C MET A 1 -5.59 64.53 -55.55
N ALA A 2 -6.88 64.19 -55.69
CA ALA A 2 -7.60 63.36 -54.69
C ALA A 2 -7.21 61.86 -54.64
N GLY A 3 -6.65 61.29 -55.72
CA GLY A 3 -6.24 59.88 -55.77
C GLY A 3 -5.05 59.56 -54.85
N ALA A 4 -4.03 60.42 -54.84
CA ALA A 4 -2.85 60.22 -53.99
C ALA A 4 -3.17 60.27 -52.49
N SER A 5 -4.09 61.16 -52.06
CA SER A 5 -4.53 61.21 -50.67
C SER A 5 -5.30 59.96 -50.23
N ILE A 6 -6.08 59.34 -51.13
CA ILE A 6 -6.80 58.09 -50.85
C ILE A 6 -5.82 56.93 -50.70
N ASP A 7 -4.84 56.81 -51.60
CA ASP A 7 -3.80 55.76 -51.52
C ASP A 7 -2.97 55.86 -50.23
N HIS A 8 -2.64 57.07 -49.78
CA HIS A 8 -1.95 57.28 -48.50
C HIS A 8 -2.81 56.89 -47.29
N MET A 9 -4.12 57.20 -47.30
CA MET A 9 -5.02 56.78 -46.22
C MET A 9 -5.22 55.27 -46.18
N VAL A 10 -5.38 54.61 -47.34
CA VAL A 10 -5.49 53.14 -47.43
C VAL A 10 -4.21 52.47 -46.94
N SER A 11 -3.04 52.99 -47.35
CA SER A 11 -1.74 52.48 -46.88
C SER A 11 -1.58 52.62 -45.37
N LEU A 12 -2.01 53.73 -44.78
CA LEU A 12 -1.98 53.94 -43.33
C LEU A 12 -2.90 52.95 -42.58
N ILE A 13 -4.12 52.71 -43.09
CA ILE A 13 -5.05 51.76 -42.49
C ILE A 13 -4.49 50.33 -42.54
N ILE A 14 -3.93 49.92 -43.68
CA ILE A 14 -3.29 48.60 -43.83
C ILE A 14 -2.11 48.46 -42.88
N LEU A 15 -1.27 49.51 -42.74
CA LEU A 15 -0.15 49.51 -41.82
C LEU A 15 -0.61 49.35 -40.36
N ILE A 16 -1.63 50.11 -39.94
CA ILE A 16 -2.19 50.01 -38.59
C ILE A 16 -2.78 48.62 -38.35
N ALA A 17 -3.56 48.09 -39.29
CA ALA A 17 -4.14 46.76 -39.20
C ALA A 17 -3.07 45.66 -39.09
N ALA A 18 -2.02 45.73 -39.92
CA ALA A 18 -0.89 44.81 -39.87
C ALA A 18 -0.14 44.89 -38.53
N LEU A 19 0.05 46.10 -37.99
CA LEU A 19 0.75 46.33 -36.73
C LEU A 19 -0.06 45.80 -35.54
N LEU A 20 -1.38 46.01 -35.51
CA LEU A 20 -2.27 45.44 -34.50
C LEU A 20 -2.31 43.90 -34.57
N MET A 21 -2.38 43.33 -35.77
CA MET A 21 -2.36 41.88 -35.98
C MET A 21 -1.03 41.29 -35.49
N THR A 22 0.07 41.94 -35.83
CA THR A 22 1.41 41.52 -35.44
C THR A 22 1.62 41.65 -33.93
N MET A 23 1.13 42.72 -33.31
CA MET A 23 1.17 42.88 -31.85
C MET A 23 0.38 41.79 -31.12
N THR A 24 -0.79 41.41 -31.65
CA THR A 24 -1.59 40.30 -31.10
C THR A 24 -0.85 38.97 -31.22
N ILE A 25 -0.24 38.70 -32.39
CA ILE A 25 0.54 37.47 -32.61
C ILE A 25 1.75 37.41 -31.67
N TYR A 26 2.49 38.51 -31.52
CA TYR A 26 3.66 38.55 -30.63
C TYR A 26 3.26 38.35 -29.16
N ASN A 27 2.19 39.00 -28.69
CA ASN A 27 1.72 38.82 -27.32
C ASN A 27 1.34 37.36 -27.04
N ASN A 28 0.62 36.72 -27.97
CA ASN A 28 0.28 35.30 -27.85
C ASN A 28 1.53 34.41 -27.85
N MET A 29 2.49 34.69 -28.73
CA MET A 29 3.75 33.93 -28.81
C MET A 29 4.56 34.05 -27.51
N PHE A 30 4.64 35.24 -26.91
CA PHE A 30 5.31 35.42 -25.62
C PHE A 30 4.59 34.71 -24.48
N ALA A 31 3.26 34.76 -24.43
CA ALA A 31 2.47 34.04 -23.43
C ALA A 31 2.75 32.52 -23.52
N THR A 32 2.62 31.94 -24.72
CA THR A 32 2.91 30.50 -24.92
C THR A 32 4.35 30.14 -24.59
N ALA A 33 5.32 31.01 -24.87
CA ALA A 33 6.72 30.77 -24.51
C ALA A 33 6.95 30.76 -22.99
N ILE A 34 6.26 31.61 -22.23
CA ILE A 34 6.29 31.63 -20.77
C ILE A 34 5.64 30.35 -20.23
N ASP A 35 4.46 29.98 -20.71
CA ASP A 35 3.77 28.76 -20.29
C ASP A 35 4.61 27.51 -20.56
N TYR A 36 5.27 27.46 -21.72
CA TYR A 36 6.18 26.38 -22.07
C TYR A 36 7.37 26.29 -21.09
N GLU A 37 7.98 27.42 -20.73
CA GLU A 37 9.09 27.43 -19.78
C GLU A 37 8.64 27.03 -18.37
N ASN A 38 7.47 27.48 -17.92
CA ASN A 38 6.89 27.08 -16.64
C ASN A 38 6.64 25.56 -16.61
N ASN A 39 6.02 25.01 -17.65
CA ASN A 39 5.78 23.57 -17.76
C ASN A 39 7.09 22.77 -17.78
N ARG A 40 8.13 23.28 -18.46
CA ARG A 40 9.47 22.68 -18.48
C ARG A 40 10.11 22.66 -17.09
N GLN A 41 9.92 23.69 -16.29
CA GLN A 41 10.41 23.74 -14.91
C GLN A 41 9.69 22.71 -14.01
N VAL A 42 8.36 22.60 -14.13
CA VAL A 42 7.57 21.58 -13.42
C VAL A 42 8.05 20.17 -13.80
N ALA A 43 8.26 19.90 -15.09
CA ALA A 43 8.77 18.60 -15.55
C ALA A 43 10.19 18.30 -15.02
N THR A 44 11.08 19.29 -15.03
CA THR A 44 12.43 19.13 -14.46
C THR A 44 12.35 18.84 -12.97
N LYS A 45 11.44 19.51 -12.25
CA LYS A 45 11.23 19.29 -10.82
C LYS A 45 10.68 17.89 -10.52
N ALA A 46 9.77 17.37 -11.35
CA ALA A 46 9.27 16.00 -11.21
C ALA A 46 10.41 14.97 -11.30
N ILE A 47 11.37 15.17 -12.20
CA ILE A 47 12.56 14.31 -12.32
C ILE A 47 13.45 14.42 -11.07
N ASP A 48 13.70 15.64 -10.57
CA ASP A 48 14.48 15.87 -9.35
C ASP A 48 13.83 15.18 -8.14
N LEU A 49 12.50 15.31 -8.01
CA LEU A 49 11.73 14.67 -6.94
C LEU A 49 11.77 13.15 -7.07
N MET A 50 11.50 12.60 -8.25
CA MET A 50 11.60 11.16 -8.50
C MET A 50 12.99 10.61 -8.14
N ASN A 51 14.07 11.31 -8.50
CA ASN A 51 15.42 10.94 -8.11
C ASN A 51 15.62 10.99 -6.59
N SER A 52 15.21 12.08 -5.96
CA SER A 52 15.38 12.26 -4.51
C SER A 52 14.61 11.22 -3.70
N ILE A 53 13.40 10.89 -4.14
CA ILE A 53 12.52 9.91 -3.51
C ILE A 53 13.08 8.49 -3.69
N CYS A 54 13.47 8.10 -4.91
CA CYS A 54 13.81 6.71 -5.21
C CYS A 54 15.30 6.37 -5.09
N LEU A 55 16.19 7.35 -5.08
CA LEU A 55 17.66 7.14 -5.07
C LEU A 55 18.36 7.67 -3.82
N SER A 56 17.61 8.17 -2.84
CA SER A 56 18.11 8.54 -1.52
C SER A 56 17.48 7.64 -0.46
N PRO A 57 18.23 7.13 0.52
CA PRO A 57 17.65 6.42 1.66
C PRO A 57 17.10 7.38 2.72
N GLY A 58 17.34 8.68 2.58
CA GLY A 58 17.06 9.67 3.61
C GLY A 58 18.13 9.71 4.70
N ASN A 59 17.86 10.44 5.78
CA ASN A 59 18.77 10.58 6.92
C ASN A 59 17.97 10.65 8.24
N PRO A 60 18.19 9.74 9.20
CA PRO A 60 19.09 8.58 9.13
C PRO A 60 18.62 7.58 8.05
N SER A 61 19.51 6.76 7.51
CA SER A 61 19.21 5.89 6.36
C SER A 61 18.24 4.75 6.67
N ASP A 62 18.15 4.37 7.94
CA ASP A 62 17.28 3.34 8.51
C ASP A 62 16.03 3.95 9.17
N TRP A 63 15.68 5.20 8.84
CA TRP A 63 14.54 5.87 9.45
C TRP A 63 13.27 5.03 9.35
N GLY A 64 13.02 4.31 8.26
CA GLY A 64 11.86 3.43 8.12
C GLY A 64 11.68 2.39 9.23
N GLN A 65 12.78 1.93 9.84
CA GLN A 65 12.85 0.84 10.81
C GLN A 65 13.01 1.31 12.27
N THR A 66 13.14 2.62 12.48
CA THR A 66 13.37 3.19 13.82
C THR A 66 12.31 4.23 14.15
N ASN A 67 12.11 4.52 15.43
CA ASN A 67 11.20 5.60 15.83
C ASN A 67 11.87 7.00 15.74
N GLY A 68 13.02 7.10 15.07
CA GLY A 68 13.79 8.33 14.94
C GLY A 68 13.11 9.39 14.06
N SER A 69 13.46 10.66 14.30
CA SER A 69 13.03 11.78 13.48
C SER A 69 13.82 11.86 12.17
N LEU A 70 13.10 12.17 11.09
CA LEU A 70 13.67 12.28 9.75
C LEU A 70 14.28 13.66 9.50
N LEU A 71 15.52 13.70 9.00
CA LEU A 71 16.26 14.92 8.63
C LEU A 71 16.38 15.13 7.12
N ALA A 72 16.22 14.06 6.33
CA ALA A 72 16.16 14.12 4.87
C ALA A 72 15.28 12.99 4.35
N PHE A 73 14.40 13.29 3.39
CA PHE A 73 13.47 12.31 2.85
C PHE A 73 14.08 11.47 1.73
N GLY A 74 13.68 10.21 1.68
CA GLY A 74 14.11 9.23 0.69
C GLY A 74 13.55 7.86 1.03
N LEU A 75 13.19 7.08 0.00
CA LEU A 75 12.61 5.75 0.12
C LEU A 75 13.55 4.63 -0.29
N GLN A 76 14.77 4.94 -0.78
CA GLN A 76 15.71 3.92 -1.21
C GLN A 76 16.06 2.98 -0.04
N ASP A 77 16.19 1.71 -0.35
CA ASP A 77 16.77 0.73 0.56
C ASP A 77 18.27 1.00 0.74
N PRO A 78 18.74 1.28 1.97
CA PRO A 78 20.13 1.62 2.21
C PRO A 78 21.10 0.44 2.08
N GLU A 79 20.63 -0.80 2.18
CA GLU A 79 21.47 -1.99 2.11
C GLU A 79 21.69 -2.42 0.66
N VAL A 80 20.65 -2.32 -0.17
CA VAL A 80 20.69 -2.72 -1.59
C VAL A 80 21.08 -1.56 -2.50
N GLY A 81 20.54 -0.37 -2.26
CA GLY A 81 20.71 0.81 -3.11
C GLY A 81 20.01 0.71 -4.47
N GLY A 82 20.37 1.61 -5.39
CA GLY A 82 19.78 1.65 -6.73
C GLY A 82 18.29 2.00 -6.71
N TYR A 83 17.47 1.32 -7.51
CA TYR A 83 16.01 1.45 -7.53
C TYR A 83 15.32 0.41 -6.65
N THR A 84 15.94 0.04 -5.55
CA THR A 84 15.30 -0.77 -4.52
C THR A 84 14.82 0.16 -3.42
N LEU A 85 13.55 0.04 -3.01
CA LEU A 85 12.97 0.87 -1.96
C LEU A 85 12.81 0.08 -0.65
N SER A 86 13.01 0.78 0.46
CA SER A 86 12.80 0.27 1.81
C SER A 86 11.31 0.01 2.04
N SER A 87 10.99 -1.24 2.33
CA SER A 87 9.62 -1.66 2.62
C SER A 87 9.06 -1.07 3.91
N HIS A 88 9.92 -0.76 4.88
CA HIS A 88 9.54 -0.15 6.15
C HIS A 88 9.28 1.35 6.01
N SER A 89 10.12 2.05 5.22
CA SER A 89 9.93 3.49 4.95
C SER A 89 8.57 3.78 4.31
N ILE A 90 8.09 2.89 3.44
CA ILE A 90 6.77 3.01 2.80
C ILE A 90 5.62 2.84 3.80
N MET A 91 5.72 1.92 4.77
CA MET A 91 4.70 1.73 5.83
C MET A 91 4.55 2.96 6.73
N ARG A 92 5.58 3.82 6.80
CA ARG A 92 5.57 5.05 7.58
C ARG A 92 5.07 6.26 6.81
N LEU A 93 4.74 6.11 5.52
CA LEU A 93 4.04 7.16 4.79
C LEU A 93 2.60 7.23 5.28
N ARG A 94 2.16 8.43 5.67
CA ARG A 94 0.76 8.66 5.96
C ARG A 94 -0.02 8.65 4.65
N THR A 95 -0.46 7.46 4.22
CA THR A 95 -1.15 7.35 2.94
C THR A 95 -2.48 8.07 2.99
N SER A 96 -2.75 8.84 1.95
CA SER A 96 -3.93 9.67 1.83
C SER A 96 -4.88 8.96 0.86
N ASN A 97 -5.95 8.35 1.37
CA ASN A 97 -7.14 7.97 0.59
C ASN A 97 -8.18 7.24 1.46
N SER A 98 -9.00 8.00 2.17
CA SER A 98 -10.44 7.80 2.00
C SER A 98 -11.11 9.15 2.17
N SER A 99 -11.91 9.50 1.18
CA SER A 99 -12.74 10.70 1.06
C SER A 99 -13.78 10.87 2.19
N ASN A 100 -13.64 10.14 3.31
CA ASN A 100 -14.58 10.06 4.42
C ASN A 100 -13.92 10.20 5.82
N GLY A 101 -12.68 10.69 5.95
CA GLY A 101 -12.16 11.21 7.23
C GLY A 101 -11.87 10.22 8.37
N ASP A 102 -12.17 8.93 8.22
CA ASP A 102 -12.10 7.91 9.30
C ASP A 102 -10.80 7.09 9.34
N GLN A 103 -9.68 7.58 8.78
CA GLN A 103 -8.41 6.83 8.72
C GLN A 103 -7.56 6.87 10.01
N ILE A 104 -7.97 7.65 11.01
CA ILE A 104 -7.25 7.75 12.28
C ILE A 104 -8.05 7.05 13.36
N ILE A 105 -7.44 6.04 13.99
CA ILE A 105 -8.06 5.31 15.08
C ILE A 105 -7.39 5.66 16.40
N TYR A 106 -8.17 6.04 17.40
CA TYR A 106 -7.68 6.22 18.76
C TYR A 106 -7.78 4.90 19.52
N TYR A 107 -6.68 4.45 20.13
CA TYR A 107 -6.71 3.29 21.01
C TYR A 107 -6.55 3.72 22.48
N PRO A 108 -7.63 3.70 23.29
CA PRO A 108 -7.60 4.23 24.66
C PRO A 108 -6.61 3.52 25.59
N LYS A 109 -6.27 2.26 25.31
CA LYS A 109 -5.37 1.47 26.17
C LYS A 109 -3.91 1.90 26.04
N THR A 110 -3.51 2.44 24.89
CA THR A 110 -2.17 3.02 24.69
C THR A 110 -2.17 4.54 24.78
N GLY A 111 -3.32 5.19 24.61
CA GLY A 111 -3.41 6.64 24.55
C GLY A 111 -2.87 7.23 23.25
N LEU A 112 -2.68 6.40 22.23
CA LEU A 112 -2.11 6.78 20.94
C LEU A 112 -3.19 6.79 19.84
N TYR A 113 -2.93 7.62 18.83
CA TYR A 113 -3.65 7.59 17.56
C TYR A 113 -2.85 6.78 16.56
N TYR A 114 -3.55 6.02 15.72
CA TYR A 114 -2.98 5.14 14.71
C TYR A 114 -3.45 5.55 13.32
N ASN A 115 -2.54 5.55 12.36
CA ASN A 115 -2.85 5.66 10.95
C ASN A 115 -3.30 4.28 10.44
N ASN A 116 -4.46 4.22 9.78
CA ASN A 116 -5.00 3.01 9.18
C ASN A 116 -4.62 2.95 7.69
N LEU A 117 -3.60 2.15 7.35
CA LEU A 117 -3.38 1.77 5.95
C LEU A 117 -4.32 0.60 5.66
N SER A 118 -5.48 0.89 5.06
CA SER A 118 -6.46 -0.13 4.71
C SER A 118 -5.91 -1.05 3.61
N GLY A 119 -5.79 -2.33 3.90
CA GLY A 119 -5.59 -3.41 2.94
C GLY A 119 -6.92 -3.95 2.40
N ASN A 120 -6.83 -4.82 1.39
CA ASN A 120 -7.99 -5.56 0.89
C ASN A 120 -8.51 -6.55 1.95
N TYR A 121 -9.80 -6.88 1.88
CA TYR A 121 -10.46 -7.86 2.75
C TYR A 121 -10.41 -7.52 4.27
N GLY A 122 -10.42 -6.22 4.58
CA GLY A 122 -10.57 -5.69 5.93
C GLY A 122 -9.29 -5.68 6.77
N HIS A 123 -8.16 -6.17 6.26
CA HIS A 123 -6.88 -6.04 6.97
C HIS A 123 -6.44 -4.59 7.01
N ALA A 124 -5.95 -4.13 8.15
CA ALA A 124 -5.49 -2.77 8.33
C ALA A 124 -4.11 -2.80 8.98
N ILE A 125 -3.19 -1.98 8.45
CA ILE A 125 -1.90 -1.74 9.08
C ILE A 125 -2.10 -0.52 9.97
N PHE A 126 -2.01 -0.74 11.28
CA PHE A 126 -2.11 0.32 12.28
C PHE A 126 -0.72 0.72 12.75
N THR A 127 -0.23 1.83 12.21
CA THR A 127 1.04 2.44 12.59
C THR A 127 0.78 3.63 13.52
N PRO A 128 1.56 3.85 14.59
CA PRO A 128 1.38 5.02 15.44
C PRO A 128 1.50 6.31 14.61
N LEU A 129 0.52 7.20 14.73
CA LEU A 129 0.43 8.41 13.90
C LEU A 129 1.64 9.35 14.11
N ALA A 130 2.20 9.36 15.32
CA ALA A 130 3.40 10.14 15.65
C ALA A 130 4.65 9.67 14.88
N ASP A 131 4.67 8.40 14.47
CA ASP A 131 5.76 7.82 13.71
C ASP A 131 5.50 7.88 12.20
N CYS A 132 4.33 8.32 11.75
CA CYS A 132 4.06 8.52 10.32
C CYS A 132 4.55 9.90 9.85
N LEU A 133 5.05 9.96 8.62
CA LEU A 133 5.39 11.22 7.97
C LEU A 133 4.16 11.88 7.37
N ASN A 134 3.96 13.16 7.67
CA ASN A 134 2.89 13.95 7.04
C ASN A 134 3.40 14.63 5.75
N TYR A 135 2.47 15.10 4.92
CA TYR A 135 2.78 15.72 3.63
C TYR A 135 3.62 17.00 3.76
N SER A 136 3.29 17.88 4.70
CA SER A 136 3.98 19.17 4.87
C SER A 136 5.45 18.99 5.24
N ASP A 137 5.75 18.05 6.14
CA ASP A 137 7.11 17.76 6.58
C ASP A 137 7.93 17.20 5.42
N VAL A 138 7.37 16.26 4.65
CA VAL A 138 8.04 15.72 3.46
C VAL A 138 8.26 16.80 2.39
N ALA A 139 7.29 17.70 2.18
CA ALA A 139 7.44 18.81 1.24
C ALA A 139 8.55 19.79 1.67
N GLU A 140 8.73 20.02 2.97
CA GLU A 140 9.83 20.83 3.50
C GLU A 140 11.18 20.11 3.33
N LEU A 141 11.25 18.82 3.67
CA LEU A 141 12.45 18.00 3.51
C LEU A 141 12.89 17.84 2.04
N LEU A 142 11.94 17.84 1.10
CA LEU A 142 12.20 17.84 -0.34
C LEU A 142 12.47 19.25 -0.90
N GLY A 143 12.35 20.30 -0.09
CA GLY A 143 12.61 21.69 -0.49
C GLY A 143 11.59 22.24 -1.50
N VAL A 144 10.37 21.70 -1.52
CA VAL A 144 9.29 22.12 -2.45
C VAL A 144 8.13 22.82 -1.75
N ASN A 145 8.13 22.89 -0.41
CA ASN A 145 7.09 23.53 0.37
C ASN A 145 6.79 24.97 -0.14
N GLY A 146 5.52 25.24 -0.43
CA GLY A 146 5.04 26.54 -0.93
C GLY A 146 5.41 26.87 -2.38
N THR A 147 6.08 25.99 -3.12
CA THR A 147 6.45 26.22 -4.53
C THR A 147 5.85 25.19 -5.48
N TYR A 148 5.94 23.91 -5.13
CA TYR A 148 5.37 22.81 -5.91
C TYR A 148 4.53 21.90 -5.01
N GLY A 149 3.50 21.31 -5.59
CA GLY A 149 2.81 20.15 -5.02
C GLY A 149 3.30 18.86 -5.69
N PHE A 150 3.18 17.74 -4.99
CA PHE A 150 3.51 16.44 -5.54
C PHE A 150 2.61 15.34 -4.98
N GLY A 151 2.49 14.25 -5.71
CA GLY A 151 1.87 13.00 -5.26
C GLY A 151 2.77 11.83 -5.60
N ILE A 152 2.79 10.81 -4.74
CA ILE A 152 3.53 9.56 -4.93
C ILE A 152 2.52 8.43 -4.96
N ASP A 153 2.56 7.61 -6.00
CA ASP A 153 1.78 6.38 -6.10
C ASP A 153 2.73 5.21 -6.34
N ILE A 154 2.64 4.17 -5.52
CA ILE A 154 3.47 2.98 -5.55
C ILE A 154 2.55 1.78 -5.73
N SER A 155 2.65 1.11 -6.87
CA SER A 155 1.75 0.01 -7.25
C SER A 155 2.53 -1.21 -7.75
N PRO A 156 2.14 -2.45 -7.40
CA PRO A 156 2.73 -3.65 -7.99
C PRO A 156 2.58 -3.64 -9.52
N VAL A 157 3.60 -4.14 -10.24
CA VAL A 157 3.55 -4.24 -11.72
C VAL A 157 2.80 -5.49 -12.18
N ILE A 158 2.91 -6.57 -11.42
CA ILE A 158 2.17 -7.81 -11.65
C ILE A 158 0.96 -7.81 -10.71
N ASP A 159 -0.22 -7.85 -11.31
CA ASP A 159 -1.49 -8.02 -10.63
C ASP A 159 -1.78 -9.52 -10.44
N VAL A 160 -1.87 -9.95 -9.18
CA VAL A 160 -2.20 -11.32 -8.81
C VAL A 160 -3.52 -11.28 -8.05
N SER A 161 -4.58 -11.67 -8.74
CA SER A 161 -5.92 -11.69 -8.17
C SER A 161 -6.36 -13.12 -7.85
N ILE A 162 -7.03 -13.28 -6.71
CA ILE A 162 -7.52 -14.58 -6.23
C ILE A 162 -9.03 -14.49 -6.13
N SER A 163 -9.70 -15.54 -6.59
CA SER A 163 -11.15 -15.68 -6.44
C SER A 163 -11.50 -17.11 -6.04
N LYS A 164 -12.55 -17.23 -5.22
CA LYS A 164 -13.13 -18.52 -4.89
C LYS A 164 -14.03 -18.98 -6.04
N ILE A 165 -13.85 -20.21 -6.51
CA ILE A 165 -14.81 -20.82 -7.44
C ILE A 165 -16.00 -21.32 -6.61
N PRO A 166 -17.24 -20.87 -6.88
CA PRO A 166 -18.39 -21.30 -6.12
C PRO A 166 -18.60 -22.81 -6.25
N VAL A 167 -18.74 -23.47 -5.11
CA VAL A 167 -19.11 -24.88 -5.01
C VAL A 167 -20.59 -25.02 -4.65
N SER A 168 -21.21 -26.12 -5.08
CA SER A 168 -22.66 -26.29 -4.99
C SER A 168 -23.12 -26.78 -3.62
N ASN A 169 -22.28 -27.55 -2.91
CA ASN A 169 -22.55 -27.98 -1.55
C ASN A 169 -21.60 -27.31 -0.55
N PRO A 170 -22.07 -26.98 0.67
CA PRO A 170 -21.25 -26.41 1.74
C PRO A 170 -20.23 -27.38 2.36
N GLN A 171 -19.99 -28.56 1.78
CA GLN A 171 -18.97 -29.52 2.22
C GLN A 171 -18.00 -29.86 1.10
N ASP A 172 -18.13 -29.18 -0.04
CA ASP A 172 -17.24 -29.39 -1.17
C ASP A 172 -15.88 -28.73 -0.87
N SER A 173 -14.82 -29.38 -1.35
CA SER A 173 -13.44 -28.90 -1.25
C SER A 173 -13.31 -27.44 -1.69
N LEU A 174 -12.47 -26.68 -0.99
CA LEU A 174 -12.12 -25.33 -1.39
C LEU A 174 -11.40 -25.35 -2.74
N ILE A 175 -11.91 -24.57 -3.69
CA ILE A 175 -11.27 -24.34 -4.98
C ILE A 175 -10.99 -22.85 -5.15
N LEU A 176 -9.71 -22.51 -5.30
CA LEU A 176 -9.25 -21.15 -5.55
C LEU A 176 -8.72 -21.03 -6.98
N LYS A 177 -9.15 -19.96 -7.66
CA LYS A 177 -8.61 -19.53 -8.95
C LYS A 177 -7.68 -18.34 -8.73
N VAL A 178 -6.46 -18.45 -9.26
CA VAL A 178 -5.49 -17.36 -9.31
C VAL A 178 -5.39 -16.88 -10.75
N ASP A 179 -5.58 -15.59 -10.95
CA ASP A 179 -5.41 -14.88 -12.22
C ASP A 179 -4.20 -13.95 -12.11
N VAL A 180 -3.21 -14.13 -12.98
CA VAL A 180 -1.98 -13.34 -13.02
C VAL A 180 -1.94 -12.49 -14.28
N LYS A 181 -1.78 -11.19 -14.11
CA LYS A 181 -1.72 -10.21 -15.20
C LYS A 181 -0.53 -9.28 -15.01
N GLY A 182 0.12 -8.90 -16.12
CA GLY A 182 1.05 -7.78 -16.15
C GLY A 182 0.30 -6.48 -16.47
N SER A 183 0.94 -5.59 -17.24
CA SER A 183 0.35 -4.34 -17.75
C SER A 183 -0.81 -4.56 -18.75
N GLY A 184 -1.92 -5.14 -18.27
CA GLY A 184 -3.15 -5.40 -19.01
C GLY A 184 -3.22 -6.74 -19.77
N LEU A 185 -2.18 -7.57 -19.71
CA LEU A 185 -2.14 -8.87 -20.41
C LEU A 185 -1.98 -10.03 -19.42
N PRO A 186 -2.67 -11.17 -19.65
CA PRO A 186 -2.48 -12.37 -18.84
C PRO A 186 -1.06 -12.92 -18.99
N LEU A 187 -0.47 -13.36 -17.87
CA LEU A 187 0.86 -13.95 -17.84
C LEU A 187 0.75 -15.48 -17.84
N SER A 188 0.95 -16.09 -19.01
CA SER A 188 1.00 -17.55 -19.18
C SER A 188 2.34 -18.14 -18.75
N GLY A 189 2.32 -19.31 -18.11
CA GLY A 189 3.51 -20.03 -17.66
C GLY A 189 4.22 -19.39 -16.45
N ALA A 190 3.56 -18.46 -15.74
CA ALA A 190 4.06 -17.94 -14.47
C ALA A 190 4.03 -19.06 -13.43
N THR A 191 5.13 -19.20 -12.68
CA THR A 191 5.22 -20.15 -11.57
C THR A 191 4.55 -19.53 -10.35
N LEU A 192 3.71 -20.31 -9.68
CA LEU A 192 2.94 -19.89 -8.53
C LEU A 192 3.41 -20.66 -7.30
N ASP A 193 4.13 -20.00 -6.41
CA ASP A 193 4.48 -20.52 -5.09
C ASP A 193 3.41 -20.07 -4.10
N TYR A 194 2.67 -21.01 -3.51
CA TYR A 194 1.50 -20.69 -2.68
C TYR A 194 1.55 -21.31 -1.29
N CYS A 195 0.89 -20.65 -0.35
CA CYS A 195 0.65 -21.10 1.01
C CYS A 195 -0.80 -20.83 1.41
N LEU A 196 -1.49 -21.85 1.95
CA LEU A 196 -2.80 -21.75 2.56
C LEU A 196 -2.69 -22.03 4.06
N PHE A 197 -3.10 -21.05 4.87
CA PHE A 197 -3.19 -21.10 6.31
C PHE A 197 -4.63 -21.44 6.70
N HIS A 198 -4.90 -22.71 6.97
CA HIS A 198 -6.23 -23.16 7.38
C HIS A 198 -6.40 -22.93 8.88
N VAL A 199 -7.36 -22.11 9.29
CA VAL A 199 -7.67 -21.88 10.71
C VAL A 199 -8.65 -22.94 11.22
N LYS A 200 -8.18 -23.78 12.15
CA LYS A 200 -9.03 -24.74 12.86
C LYS A 200 -9.22 -24.29 14.31
N SER A 201 -10.39 -24.57 14.89
CA SER A 201 -10.71 -24.17 16.27
C SER A 201 -9.69 -24.69 17.30
N GLY A 202 -9.12 -25.88 17.10
CA GLY A 202 -8.22 -26.50 18.09
C GLY A 202 -8.88 -26.72 19.45
N SER A 203 -8.15 -27.28 20.42
CA SER A 203 -8.69 -27.55 21.76
C SER A 203 -8.82 -26.25 22.57
N THR A 204 -7.69 -25.64 22.91
CA THR A 204 -7.64 -24.41 23.72
C THR A 204 -7.53 -23.16 22.85
N TYR A 205 -6.57 -23.14 21.94
CA TYR A 205 -6.30 -22.06 20.99
C TYR A 205 -6.53 -22.54 19.56
N PRO A 206 -6.78 -21.65 18.60
CA PRO A 206 -6.83 -22.04 17.20
C PRO A 206 -5.48 -22.61 16.74
N THR A 207 -5.54 -23.54 15.81
CA THR A 207 -4.38 -24.15 15.17
C THR A 207 -4.39 -23.83 13.69
N VAL A 208 -3.20 -23.67 13.10
CA VAL A 208 -3.07 -23.25 11.71
C VAL A 208 -2.29 -24.30 10.91
N PRO A 209 -2.92 -25.38 10.44
CA PRO A 209 -2.32 -26.21 9.40
C PRO A 209 -1.96 -25.38 8.17
N VAL A 210 -0.72 -25.52 7.69
CA VAL A 210 -0.22 -24.82 6.51
C VAL A 210 -0.12 -25.82 5.36
N TYR A 211 -0.72 -25.49 4.24
CA TYR A 211 -0.59 -26.22 2.98
C TYR A 211 0.22 -25.38 2.01
N SER A 212 1.30 -25.92 1.46
CA SER A 212 2.14 -25.21 0.51
C SER A 212 2.32 -26.02 -0.75
N GLY A 213 2.52 -25.35 -1.88
CA GLY A 213 2.78 -26.03 -3.13
C GLY A 213 3.20 -25.08 -4.24
N VAL A 214 3.42 -25.67 -5.40
CA VAL A 214 3.78 -24.96 -6.63
C VAL A 214 2.78 -25.31 -7.71
N ASN A 215 2.34 -24.31 -8.48
CA ASN A 215 1.53 -24.50 -9.67
C ASN A 215 2.01 -23.57 -10.80
N GLN A 216 1.39 -23.63 -11.96
CA GLN A 216 1.71 -22.75 -13.08
C GLN A 216 0.43 -22.23 -13.75
N THR A 217 0.50 -20.99 -14.24
CA THR A 217 -0.60 -20.42 -15.02
C THR A 217 -0.68 -21.02 -16.42
N ASP A 218 -1.91 -21.22 -16.89
CA ASP A 218 -2.22 -21.66 -18.24
C ASP A 218 -2.10 -20.51 -19.27
N TYR A 219 -2.49 -20.78 -20.52
CA TYR A 219 -2.46 -19.80 -21.62
C TYR A 219 -3.35 -18.57 -21.39
N SER A 220 -4.31 -18.64 -20.47
CA SER A 220 -5.18 -17.53 -20.08
C SER A 220 -4.62 -16.74 -18.89
N GLY A 221 -3.44 -17.10 -18.38
CA GLY A 221 -2.84 -16.50 -17.19
C GLY A 221 -3.52 -16.93 -15.90
N SER A 222 -4.23 -18.08 -15.91
CA SER A 222 -4.99 -18.59 -14.76
C SER A 222 -4.40 -19.89 -14.24
N ALA A 223 -4.54 -20.15 -12.94
CA ALA A 223 -4.34 -21.46 -12.34
C ALA A 223 -5.45 -21.77 -11.33
N VAL A 224 -5.73 -23.06 -11.14
CA VAL A 224 -6.72 -23.54 -10.16
C VAL A 224 -6.01 -24.43 -9.13
N MET A 225 -6.32 -24.21 -7.86
CA MET A 225 -5.83 -25.01 -6.74
C MET A 225 -7.02 -25.54 -5.95
N GLU A 226 -6.97 -26.81 -5.61
CA GLU A 226 -7.99 -27.52 -4.85
C GLU A 226 -7.41 -28.00 -3.53
N PHE A 227 -8.17 -27.81 -2.45
CA PHE A 227 -7.79 -28.19 -1.10
C PHE A 227 -8.87 -29.11 -0.52
N GLU A 228 -8.66 -30.42 -0.65
CA GLU A 228 -9.64 -31.45 -0.26
C GLU A 228 -10.00 -31.42 1.23
N ASP A 229 -9.08 -30.98 2.09
CA ASP A 229 -9.24 -30.94 3.55
C ASP A 229 -9.78 -29.59 4.09
N VAL A 230 -10.23 -28.70 3.20
CA VAL A 230 -10.70 -27.35 3.55
C VAL A 230 -12.08 -27.12 2.96
N ASP A 231 -13.06 -26.82 3.80
CA ASP A 231 -14.42 -26.45 3.36
C ASP A 231 -14.43 -25.01 2.86
N GLY A 232 -14.74 -24.81 1.58
CA GLY A 232 -14.75 -23.49 0.95
C GLY A 232 -15.80 -22.52 1.49
N THR A 233 -16.74 -22.98 2.31
CA THR A 233 -17.83 -22.16 2.88
C THR A 233 -17.84 -22.13 4.40
N GLY A 234 -17.47 -23.25 5.05
CA GLY A 234 -17.53 -23.42 6.49
C GLY A 234 -16.21 -23.19 7.23
N ASP A 235 -15.08 -23.16 6.52
CA ASP A 235 -13.76 -22.95 7.15
C ASP A 235 -13.24 -21.52 6.97
N ALA A 236 -12.40 -21.11 7.93
CA ALA A 236 -11.64 -19.87 7.88
C ALA A 236 -10.23 -20.16 7.39
N TYR A 237 -9.71 -19.34 6.47
CA TYR A 237 -8.39 -19.52 5.90
C TYR A 237 -7.81 -18.22 5.33
N THR A 238 -6.49 -18.18 5.24
CA THR A 238 -5.75 -17.18 4.48
C THR A 238 -4.96 -17.89 3.39
N PHE A 239 -5.02 -17.39 2.16
CA PHE A 239 -4.26 -17.89 1.02
C PHE A 239 -3.34 -16.80 0.51
N ILE A 240 -2.06 -17.11 0.33
CA ILE A 240 -1.04 -16.21 -0.23
C ILE A 240 -0.37 -16.91 -1.40
N VAL A 241 -0.14 -16.19 -2.49
CA VAL A 241 0.56 -16.70 -3.66
C VAL A 241 1.56 -15.66 -4.18
N TYR A 242 2.76 -16.14 -4.53
CA TYR A 242 3.79 -15.40 -5.24
C TYR A 242 3.84 -15.92 -6.68
N ALA A 243 3.62 -15.02 -7.64
CA ALA A 243 3.66 -15.34 -9.05
C ALA A 243 4.97 -14.83 -9.66
N SER A 244 5.79 -15.74 -10.18
CA SER A 244 7.09 -15.42 -10.76
C SER A 244 7.16 -15.80 -12.25
N LEU A 245 7.66 -14.89 -13.08
CA LEU A 245 7.93 -15.13 -14.50
C LEU A 245 9.16 -14.35 -14.95
N SER A 246 10.15 -15.04 -15.50
CA SER A 246 11.37 -14.44 -16.07
C SER A 246 12.10 -13.45 -15.12
N GLY A 247 12.12 -13.76 -13.82
CA GLY A 247 12.77 -12.94 -12.80
C GLY A 247 11.95 -11.76 -12.29
N ILE A 248 10.67 -11.65 -12.68
CA ILE A 248 9.73 -10.68 -12.12
C ILE A 248 8.76 -11.42 -11.20
N THR A 249 8.58 -10.90 -10.00
CA THR A 249 7.64 -11.46 -9.01
C THR A 249 6.54 -10.45 -8.67
N GLY A 250 5.30 -10.94 -8.64
CA GLY A 250 4.15 -10.30 -8.01
C GLY A 250 3.57 -11.18 -6.92
N ASN A 251 2.64 -10.66 -6.15
CA ASN A 251 1.96 -11.41 -5.10
C ASN A 251 0.50 -11.01 -4.93
N GLY A 252 -0.26 -11.93 -4.37
CA GLY A 252 -1.66 -11.73 -4.04
C GLY A 252 -2.03 -12.52 -2.80
N TYR A 253 -3.06 -12.08 -2.09
CA TYR A 253 -3.63 -12.81 -0.98
C TYR A 253 -5.15 -12.73 -0.95
N TYR A 254 -5.75 -13.70 -0.27
CA TYR A 254 -7.19 -13.81 -0.06
C TYR A 254 -7.46 -14.36 1.33
N THR A 255 -8.45 -13.81 2.03
CA THR A 255 -8.87 -14.32 3.34
C THR A 255 -10.36 -14.62 3.35
N GLN A 256 -10.73 -15.63 4.13
CA GLN A 256 -12.11 -15.94 4.48
C GLN A 256 -12.19 -16.18 6.00
N ASN A 257 -13.14 -15.53 6.65
CA ASN A 257 -13.49 -15.76 8.04
C ASN A 257 -14.88 -16.41 8.11
N THR A 258 -15.18 -17.11 9.21
CA THR A 258 -16.49 -17.77 9.42
C THR A 258 -17.39 -16.97 10.36
N LEU A 259 -17.12 -15.67 10.50
CA LEU A 259 -17.92 -14.76 11.29
C LEU A 259 -19.14 -14.32 10.48
N ASP A 260 -20.31 -14.25 11.13
CA ASP A 260 -21.58 -13.89 10.50
C ASP A 260 -21.61 -12.43 10.00
N ASP A 261 -20.70 -11.59 10.50
CA ASP A 261 -20.46 -10.22 10.07
C ASP A 261 -18.98 -10.09 9.69
N ASP A 262 -18.64 -9.35 8.63
CA ASP A 262 -17.25 -9.08 8.15
C ASP A 262 -16.33 -8.36 9.19
N HIS A 263 -16.74 -8.30 10.45
CA HIS A 263 -16.02 -7.65 11.53
C HIS A 263 -14.85 -8.53 12.01
N GLN A 264 -13.64 -8.01 11.88
CA GLN A 264 -12.48 -8.59 12.55
C GLN A 264 -12.62 -8.45 14.06
N LEU A 265 -12.36 -9.53 14.81
CA LEU A 265 -12.44 -9.54 16.28
C LEU A 265 -11.10 -9.24 16.96
N VAL A 266 -10.01 -9.31 16.18
CA VAL A 266 -8.65 -9.06 16.64
C VAL A 266 -8.01 -8.01 15.74
N VAL A 267 -7.35 -7.04 16.36
CA VAL A 267 -6.66 -5.95 15.66
C VAL A 267 -5.20 -5.92 16.10
N PRO A 268 -4.25 -6.24 15.20
CA PRO A 268 -2.83 -6.05 15.47
C PRO A 268 -2.43 -4.58 15.22
N LEU A 269 -1.71 -3.96 16.17
CA LEU A 269 -1.22 -2.59 16.09
C LEU A 269 0.30 -2.56 16.32
N ILE A 270 1.03 -1.88 15.45
CA ILE A 270 2.46 -1.66 15.65
C ILE A 270 2.63 -0.71 16.83
N GLN A 271 3.39 -1.09 17.84
CA GLN A 271 3.64 -0.24 19.00
C GLN A 271 4.97 0.49 18.88
N ASP A 272 6.00 -0.19 18.39
CA ASP A 272 7.37 0.31 18.39
C ASP A 272 8.21 -0.41 17.33
N TYR A 273 8.83 0.34 16.41
CA TYR A 273 9.64 -0.24 15.34
C TYR A 273 11.03 -0.68 15.82
N ASP A 274 11.66 0.07 16.73
CA ASP A 274 13.01 -0.22 17.24
C ASP A 274 13.11 -1.60 17.91
N THR A 275 12.03 -2.00 18.60
CA THR A 275 11.91 -3.26 19.35
C THR A 275 11.05 -4.31 18.65
N GLY A 276 10.41 -3.97 17.53
CA GLY A 276 9.48 -4.86 16.83
C GLY A 276 8.21 -5.17 17.64
N SER A 277 7.84 -4.30 18.57
CA SER A 277 6.71 -4.54 19.48
C SER A 277 5.38 -4.38 18.75
N VAL A 278 4.52 -5.39 18.83
CA VAL A 278 3.17 -5.39 18.27
C VAL A 278 2.16 -5.73 19.34
N ILE A 279 1.10 -4.93 19.40
CA ILE A 279 -0.06 -5.14 20.25
C ILE A 279 -1.08 -5.97 19.48
N ILE A 280 -1.59 -7.03 20.10
CA ILE A 280 -2.73 -7.82 19.61
C ILE A 280 -3.91 -7.44 20.50
N ALA A 281 -4.83 -6.63 19.99
CA ALA A 281 -5.95 -6.08 20.75
C ALA A 281 -7.29 -6.71 20.37
N HIS A 282 -8.23 -6.69 21.32
CA HIS A 282 -9.63 -6.95 21.02
C HIS A 282 -10.20 -5.80 20.16
N SER A 283 -10.86 -6.10 19.04
CA SER A 283 -11.36 -5.07 18.12
C SER A 283 -12.33 -4.08 18.76
N TRP A 284 -13.13 -4.58 19.71
CA TRP A 284 -14.01 -3.76 20.57
C TRP A 284 -13.34 -2.56 21.23
N ASP A 285 -12.11 -2.72 21.72
CA ASP A 285 -11.41 -1.62 22.40
C ASP A 285 -10.80 -0.62 21.40
N VAL A 286 -10.80 -0.95 20.10
CA VAL A 286 -10.20 -0.17 19.00
C VAL A 286 -11.28 0.55 18.17
N GLY A 287 -12.46 -0.05 17.99
CA GLY A 287 -13.60 0.54 17.31
C GLY A 287 -14.94 0.10 17.94
N ASP A 288 -15.87 1.03 18.09
CA ASP A 288 -17.14 0.88 18.82
C ASP A 288 -18.21 0.14 17.95
N VAL A 289 -17.96 -1.12 17.60
CA VAL A 289 -18.77 -1.98 16.68
C VAL A 289 -20.06 -2.70 17.24
N GLY A 290 -20.71 -2.28 18.35
CA GLY A 290 -21.72 -3.14 19.03
C GLY A 290 -22.05 -2.92 20.53
N GLU A 291 -23.05 -3.64 21.06
CA GLU A 291 -23.43 -3.54 22.48
C GLU A 291 -22.88 -4.72 23.32
N PRO A 292 -22.38 -4.49 24.55
CA PRO A 292 -21.97 -5.54 25.47
C PRO A 292 -23.11 -6.53 25.84
N PRO A 293 -22.80 -7.79 26.20
CA PRO A 293 -21.47 -8.34 26.46
C PRO A 293 -20.77 -8.85 25.19
N VAL A 294 -19.49 -8.50 25.09
CA VAL A 294 -18.61 -8.95 24.01
C VAL A 294 -17.90 -10.24 24.46
N PRO A 295 -17.84 -11.28 23.61
CA PRO A 295 -17.27 -12.58 23.97
C PRO A 295 -15.74 -12.53 24.18
N GLU A 296 -15.21 -13.47 24.96
CA GLU A 296 -13.77 -13.76 25.00
C GLU A 296 -13.29 -14.28 23.64
N ILE A 297 -12.11 -13.84 23.20
CA ILE A 297 -11.47 -14.28 21.96
C ILE A 297 -10.16 -14.97 22.26
N LYS A 298 -9.95 -16.19 21.78
CA LYS A 298 -8.68 -16.90 21.91
C LYS A 298 -7.89 -16.79 20.61
N TYR A 299 -6.61 -16.49 20.69
CA TYR A 299 -5.77 -16.29 19.51
C TYR A 299 -4.51 -17.16 19.52
N ASN A 300 -3.97 -17.33 18.32
CA ASN A 300 -2.65 -17.89 18.03
C ASN A 300 -1.98 -16.99 16.98
N ALA A 301 -0.81 -16.47 17.32
CA ALA A 301 -0.03 -15.53 16.56
C ALA A 301 1.28 -16.18 16.14
N THR A 302 1.59 -16.11 14.85
CA THR A 302 2.81 -16.68 14.28
C THR A 302 3.38 -15.71 13.26
N PHE A 303 4.69 -15.44 13.33
CA PHE A 303 5.37 -14.63 12.34
C PHE A 303 5.95 -15.52 11.24
N PHE A 304 5.77 -15.11 9.99
CA PHE A 304 6.37 -15.75 8.84
C PHE A 304 7.29 -14.74 8.16
N ALA A 305 8.60 -15.01 8.20
CA ALA A 305 9.57 -14.25 7.43
C ALA A 305 9.55 -14.70 5.97
N LEU A 306 9.63 -13.73 5.06
CA LEU A 306 9.73 -13.94 3.63
C LEU A 306 11.21 -14.00 3.25
N THR A 307 11.64 -15.14 2.73
CA THR A 307 12.99 -15.30 2.21
C THR A 307 13.13 -14.69 0.80
N PRO A 308 14.36 -14.40 0.32
CA PRO A 308 14.56 -13.84 -1.02
C PRO A 308 14.07 -14.72 -2.18
N ASP A 309 13.90 -16.03 -1.96
CA ASP A 309 13.31 -17.00 -2.88
C ASP A 309 11.79 -17.17 -2.70
N PHE A 310 11.14 -16.22 -2.01
CA PHE A 310 9.70 -16.16 -1.78
C PHE A 310 9.13 -17.37 -1.02
N GLN A 311 9.95 -18.01 -0.18
CA GLN A 311 9.51 -19.03 0.75
C GLN A 311 9.19 -18.40 2.11
N LEU A 312 8.28 -19.04 2.85
CA LEU A 312 7.87 -18.58 4.17
C LEU A 312 8.55 -19.41 5.25
N THR A 313 9.32 -18.75 6.10
CA THR A 313 9.95 -19.37 7.27
C THR A 313 9.21 -18.95 8.52
N GLN A 314 8.71 -19.93 9.27
CA GLN A 314 8.03 -19.67 10.54
C GLN A 314 9.03 -19.27 11.63
N PHE A 315 8.68 -18.23 12.39
CA PHE A 315 9.40 -17.81 13.59
C PHE A 315 8.55 -18.05 14.83
N GLU A 316 9.18 -18.56 15.88
CA GLU A 316 8.55 -18.67 17.19
C GLU A 316 8.49 -17.29 17.85
N LEU A 317 7.31 -16.93 18.34
CA LEU A 317 7.05 -15.68 19.03
C LEU A 317 6.87 -15.93 20.53
N GLU A 318 7.38 -15.01 21.34
CA GLU A 318 6.95 -14.91 22.73
C GLU A 318 5.47 -14.47 22.79
N ASN A 319 4.71 -15.05 23.72
CA ASN A 319 3.27 -14.82 23.87
C ASN A 319 2.45 -15.09 22.60
N SER A 320 2.86 -16.10 21.82
CA SER A 320 2.19 -16.55 20.59
C SER A 320 0.75 -17.00 20.79
N THR A 321 0.30 -17.30 22.00
CA THR A 321 -1.11 -17.65 22.26
C THR A 321 -1.64 -16.88 23.46
N GLY A 322 -2.93 -16.56 23.43
CA GLY A 322 -3.56 -15.77 24.49
C GLY A 322 -5.08 -15.68 24.34
N HIS A 323 -5.71 -14.99 25.28
CA HIS A 323 -7.16 -14.75 25.29
C HIS A 323 -7.45 -13.28 25.58
N LEU A 324 -8.19 -12.64 24.69
CA LEU A 324 -8.54 -11.23 24.75
C LEU A 324 -9.91 -11.09 25.44
N LEU A 325 -9.96 -10.22 26.44
CA LEU A 325 -11.18 -9.87 27.16
C LEU A 325 -11.45 -8.39 26.96
N TYR A 326 -12.67 -8.01 26.57
CA TYR A 326 -13.03 -6.61 26.46
C TYR A 326 -12.88 -5.85 27.80
N GLY A 327 -12.53 -4.56 27.76
CA GLY A 327 -12.58 -3.69 28.93
C GLY A 327 -11.37 -3.81 29.88
N GLU A 328 -11.60 -4.04 31.17
CA GLU A 328 -10.58 -3.98 32.24
C GLU A 328 -9.86 -5.32 32.54
N GLY A 329 -10.14 -6.37 31.76
CA GLY A 329 -9.48 -7.67 31.90
C GLY A 329 -8.09 -7.69 31.23
N ASN A 330 -7.96 -8.49 30.18
CA ASN A 330 -6.79 -8.52 29.28
C ASN A 330 -7.21 -8.02 27.89
N PRO A 331 -7.39 -6.70 27.69
CA PRO A 331 -7.87 -6.14 26.43
C PRO A 331 -6.88 -6.28 25.27
N TYR A 332 -5.60 -6.49 25.59
CA TYR A 332 -4.57 -6.75 24.60
C TYR A 332 -3.41 -7.55 25.19
N PHE A 333 -2.59 -8.10 24.29
CA PHE A 333 -1.27 -8.65 24.58
C PHE A 333 -0.23 -7.99 23.69
N THR A 334 1.03 -8.06 24.11
CA THR A 334 2.16 -7.59 23.31
C THR A 334 3.04 -8.79 22.94
N THR A 335 3.45 -8.82 21.68
CA THR A 335 4.46 -9.75 21.15
C THR A 335 5.57 -8.95 20.47
N GLN A 336 6.71 -9.60 20.22
CA GLN A 336 7.88 -8.97 19.60
C GLN A 336 8.21 -9.69 18.30
N LEU A 337 8.28 -8.93 17.21
CA LEU A 337 8.67 -9.40 15.90
C LEU A 337 10.18 -9.23 15.70
N PRO A 338 10.81 -10.10 14.89
CA PRO A 338 12.21 -9.91 14.51
C PRO A 338 12.36 -8.66 13.63
N THR A 339 13.01 -7.61 14.15
CA THR A 339 13.10 -6.30 13.49
C THR A 339 13.93 -6.28 12.20
N SER A 340 14.85 -7.24 12.05
CA SER A 340 15.70 -7.39 10.86
C SER A 340 15.04 -8.16 9.72
N GLU A 341 13.92 -8.83 9.96
CA GLU A 341 13.26 -9.68 8.97
C GLU A 341 12.12 -8.93 8.28
N VAL A 342 11.84 -9.30 7.04
CA VAL A 342 10.62 -8.88 6.34
C VAL A 342 9.65 -10.04 6.36
N GLY A 343 8.37 -9.78 6.60
CA GLY A 343 7.38 -10.84 6.64
C GLY A 343 5.99 -10.37 6.99
N PHE A 344 5.24 -11.22 7.65
CA PHE A 344 3.95 -10.86 8.22
C PHE A 344 3.65 -11.64 9.49
N LEU A 345 2.94 -11.00 10.40
CA LEU A 345 2.33 -11.62 11.56
C LEU A 345 0.95 -12.13 11.15
N LEU A 346 0.75 -13.44 11.21
CA LEU A 346 -0.57 -14.07 11.10
C LEU A 346 -1.14 -14.25 12.51
N VAL A 347 -2.27 -13.62 12.78
CA VAL A 347 -3.04 -13.84 14.02
C VAL A 347 -4.34 -14.56 13.67
N SER A 348 -4.40 -15.84 14.00
CA SER A 348 -5.62 -16.63 13.92
C SER A 348 -6.36 -16.58 15.23
N TYR A 349 -7.68 -16.50 15.19
CA TYR A 349 -8.49 -16.33 16.38
C TYR A 349 -9.79 -17.15 16.32
N LYS A 350 -10.33 -17.43 17.50
CA LYS A 350 -11.63 -18.08 17.68
C LYS A 350 -12.43 -17.42 18.78
N ARG A 351 -13.72 -17.25 18.54
CA ARG A 351 -14.70 -16.90 19.56
C ARG A 351 -15.28 -18.16 20.21
N ASP A 352 -15.60 -19.15 19.40
CA ASP A 352 -16.16 -20.43 19.80
C ASP A 352 -15.73 -21.54 18.82
N ALA A 353 -16.40 -22.69 18.83
CA ALA A 353 -16.04 -23.83 17.99
C ALA A 353 -16.14 -23.52 16.48
N ASN A 354 -17.07 -22.66 16.07
CA ASN A 354 -17.42 -22.47 14.66
C ASN A 354 -17.13 -21.06 14.16
N ARG A 355 -16.87 -20.11 15.06
CA ARG A 355 -16.54 -18.71 14.71
C ARG A 355 -15.04 -18.48 14.79
N LEU A 356 -14.41 -18.56 13.62
CA LEU A 356 -12.98 -18.55 13.38
C LEU A 356 -12.62 -17.42 12.42
N GLY A 357 -11.40 -16.93 12.54
CA GLY A 357 -10.88 -15.97 11.59
C GLY A 357 -9.38 -15.78 11.69
N SER A 358 -8.87 -14.95 10.80
CA SER A 358 -7.46 -14.58 10.73
C SER A 358 -7.30 -13.12 10.32
N VAL A 359 -6.20 -12.53 10.78
CA VAL A 359 -5.75 -11.20 10.38
C VAL A 359 -4.26 -11.24 10.11
N LEU A 360 -3.84 -10.57 9.03
CA LEU A 360 -2.46 -10.39 8.66
C LEU A 360 -2.01 -8.97 9.02
N LEU A 361 -0.86 -8.85 9.68
CA LEU A 361 -0.12 -7.60 9.80
C LEU A 361 1.20 -7.75 9.03
N PRO A 362 1.39 -7.07 7.89
CA PRO A 362 2.69 -7.03 7.24
C PRO A 362 3.75 -6.36 8.13
N TRP A 363 4.96 -6.87 8.06
CA TRP A 363 6.15 -6.27 8.63
C TRP A 363 7.13 -6.05 7.47
N GLY A 364 7.01 -4.88 6.86
CA GLY A 364 7.51 -4.55 5.51
C GLY A 364 6.44 -4.79 4.43
N VAL A 365 6.14 -3.77 3.60
CA VAL A 365 5.08 -3.85 2.56
C VAL A 365 5.31 -4.92 1.47
N GLY A 366 6.56 -5.36 1.26
CA GLY A 366 6.89 -6.37 0.25
C GLY A 366 6.25 -7.73 0.51
N ALA A 367 5.76 -8.01 1.71
CA ALA A 367 5.16 -9.31 2.03
C ALA A 367 3.77 -9.52 1.39
N LEU A 368 2.99 -8.47 1.09
CA LEU A 368 1.57 -8.62 0.68
C LEU A 368 1.13 -7.74 -0.50
N GLY A 369 2.06 -7.06 -1.20
CA GLY A 369 1.71 -6.50 -2.53
C GLY A 369 0.91 -5.21 -2.46
N PHE A 370 1.15 -4.39 -1.44
CA PHE A 370 0.31 -3.23 -1.16
C PHE A 370 0.48 -2.12 -2.19
N HIS A 371 -0.64 -1.46 -2.48
CA HIS A 371 -0.63 -0.13 -3.06
C HIS A 371 -0.36 0.91 -1.95
N ALA A 372 0.46 1.91 -2.24
CA ALA A 372 0.68 3.04 -1.34
C ALA A 372 0.54 4.36 -2.12
N SER A 373 -0.29 5.27 -1.60
CA SER A 373 -0.49 6.61 -2.17
C SER A 373 -0.20 7.68 -1.12
N PHE A 374 0.60 8.69 -1.47
CA PHE A 374 0.99 9.77 -0.55
C PHE A 374 0.87 11.12 -1.23
N GLY A 375 0.15 12.06 -0.60
CA GLY A 375 -0.06 13.40 -1.18
C GLY A 375 -1.05 13.43 -2.36
N SER A 376 -1.79 12.34 -2.60
CA SER A 376 -2.77 12.24 -3.68
C SER A 376 -4.09 12.97 -3.40
N ASP A 377 -4.36 13.35 -2.14
CA ASP A 377 -5.60 14.03 -1.75
C ASP A 377 -5.71 15.46 -2.32
N SER A 378 -4.59 16.08 -2.68
CA SER A 378 -4.60 17.30 -3.47
C SER A 378 -4.87 16.94 -4.93
N ASP A 379 -6.15 16.84 -5.30
CA ASP A 379 -6.58 16.57 -6.67
C ASP A 379 -5.86 17.51 -7.64
N PRO A 380 -4.92 16.99 -8.46
CA PRO A 380 -4.15 17.84 -9.34
C PRO A 380 -4.97 18.27 -10.57
N SER A 381 -6.22 17.83 -10.71
CA SER A 381 -7.11 18.16 -11.83
C SER A 381 -7.41 19.66 -11.95
N ASN A 382 -7.21 20.43 -10.88
CA ASN A 382 -7.41 21.88 -10.86
C ASN A 382 -6.17 22.68 -11.31
N TYR A 383 -5.06 22.02 -11.68
CA TYR A 383 -3.85 22.69 -12.14
C TYR A 383 -3.70 22.56 -13.67
N ASP A 384 -3.25 23.64 -14.29
CA ASP A 384 -3.14 23.75 -15.76
C ASP A 384 -2.13 22.77 -16.37
N PHE A 385 -1.12 22.37 -15.60
CA PHE A 385 -0.11 21.41 -16.01
C PHE A 385 0.37 20.56 -14.84
N VAL A 386 0.42 19.24 -15.08
CA VAL A 386 0.95 18.24 -14.15
C VAL A 386 1.99 17.42 -14.91
N ALA A 387 3.22 17.42 -14.40
CA ALA A 387 4.25 16.52 -14.90
C ALA A 387 4.19 15.20 -14.12
N THR A 388 4.32 14.08 -14.83
CA THR A 388 4.32 12.75 -14.23
C THR A 388 5.57 12.01 -14.65
N GLU A 389 6.33 11.55 -13.66
CA GLU A 389 7.49 10.68 -13.84
C GLU A 389 7.16 9.27 -13.36
N LEU A 390 7.65 8.27 -14.08
CA LEU A 390 7.37 6.85 -13.83
C LEU A 390 8.66 6.06 -13.78
N ARG A 391 8.86 5.24 -12.74
CA ARG A 391 10.01 4.32 -12.63
C ARG A 391 9.60 2.96 -12.12
N GLN A 392 10.29 1.94 -12.62
CA GLN A 392 10.24 0.61 -12.05
C GLN A 392 11.24 0.50 -10.91
N VAL A 393 10.79 -0.04 -9.79
CA VAL A 393 11.57 -0.25 -8.58
C VAL A 393 11.33 -1.66 -8.05
N THR A 394 12.22 -2.14 -7.19
CA THR A 394 11.98 -3.38 -6.44
C THR A 394 11.75 -3.08 -4.96
N ILE A 395 10.86 -3.83 -4.33
CA ILE A 395 10.64 -3.79 -2.88
C ILE A 395 10.67 -5.24 -2.40
N ASN A 396 11.70 -5.62 -1.64
CA ASN A 396 11.94 -7.00 -1.20
C ASN A 396 11.84 -8.03 -2.35
N GLY A 397 12.38 -7.69 -3.53
CA GLY A 397 12.37 -8.55 -4.72
C GLY A 397 11.09 -8.52 -5.56
N ILE A 398 10.01 -7.88 -5.10
CA ILE A 398 8.77 -7.70 -5.88
C ILE A 398 8.89 -6.45 -6.74
N LEU A 399 8.39 -6.51 -7.99
CA LEU A 399 8.45 -5.40 -8.92
C LEU A 399 7.28 -4.42 -8.72
N TYR A 400 7.61 -3.16 -8.50
CA TYR A 400 6.67 -2.05 -8.36
C TYR A 400 6.93 -0.96 -9.40
N GLN A 401 5.89 -0.16 -9.64
CA GLN A 401 5.97 1.09 -10.36
C GLN A 401 5.77 2.22 -9.36
N VAL A 402 6.68 3.20 -9.37
CA VAL A 402 6.52 4.47 -8.67
C VAL A 402 6.14 5.52 -9.68
N MET A 403 5.05 6.22 -9.42
CA MET A 403 4.60 7.40 -10.14
C MET A 403 4.74 8.62 -9.24
N VAL A 404 5.46 9.63 -9.71
CA VAL A 404 5.53 10.94 -9.05
C VAL A 404 4.85 11.95 -9.95
N SER A 405 3.74 12.50 -9.48
CA SER A 405 3.05 13.62 -10.11
C SER A 405 3.50 14.92 -9.45
N THR A 406 3.69 15.99 -10.22
CA THR A 406 4.18 17.29 -9.73
C THR A 406 3.51 18.44 -10.47
N TRP A 407 3.15 19.49 -9.74
CA TRP A 407 2.50 20.68 -10.29
C TRP A 407 2.99 21.95 -9.58
N SER A 408 2.85 23.11 -10.24
CA SER A 408 3.18 24.40 -9.63
C SER A 408 2.05 24.88 -8.71
N LEU A 409 2.39 25.42 -7.54
CA LEU A 409 1.42 26.08 -6.66
C LEU A 409 1.23 27.57 -7.00
N ASN A 410 2.22 28.15 -7.67
CA ASN A 410 2.18 29.51 -8.18
C ASN A 410 1.92 29.40 -9.68
N GLY A 411 0.65 29.50 -10.07
CA GLY A 411 0.20 29.40 -11.47
C GLY A 411 0.99 30.28 -12.44
#